data_AF-A0A8C8SG67-F1
#
_entry.id   AF-A0A8C8SG67-F1
#
_cell.length_a   1.000
_cell.length_b   1.000
_cell.length_c   1.000
_cell.angle_alpha   90.00
_cell.angle_beta   90.00
_cell.angle_gamma   90.00
#
_symmetry.space_group_name_H-M   'P 1'
#
loop_
_entity.id
_entity.type
_entity.pdbx_description
1 polymer ?
#
loop_
_entity_poly.entity_id
_entity_poly.type
_entity_poly.pdbx_seq_one_letter_code
_entity_poly.pdbx_strand_id
1 'polypeptide(L)'
;HSLPTSRSEMHRWMEAFPQPGRGDSLPRLCPPDCPQVQCVEPYVARQADELSLEPAEIVNVLRKTSEGWCQGLRLADGHKGWFPAGHVREITNEHVRRRNLHERHRLLQAARQLQLSRAGVAI
;
A
#
# COMPACT_ATOMS: atom_id res chain seq x y z
N HIS A 1 -1.54 26.47 -17.64
CA HIS A 1 -1.37 25.10 -17.11
C HIS A 1 -0.65 24.28 -18.15
N SER A 2 0.58 23.86 -17.85
CA SER A 2 1.52 23.24 -18.80
C SER A 2 1.14 21.79 -19.08
N LEU A 3 1.21 21.37 -20.35
CA LEU A 3 1.01 19.98 -20.77
C LEU A 3 2.14 19.08 -20.24
N PRO A 4 1.88 17.79 -19.93
CA PRO A 4 2.91 16.86 -19.48
C PRO A 4 3.98 16.67 -20.55
N THR A 5 5.25 16.76 -20.15
CA THR A 5 6.42 16.78 -21.06
C THR A 5 7.11 15.42 -21.19
N SER A 6 6.72 14.44 -20.36
CA SER A 6 7.28 13.08 -20.40
C SER A 6 6.21 12.00 -20.37
N ARG A 7 6.54 10.81 -20.88
CA ARG A 7 5.67 9.63 -20.87
C ARG A 7 5.31 9.17 -19.46
N SER A 8 6.22 9.36 -18.50
CA SER A 8 5.98 9.09 -17.07
C SER A 8 5.00 10.10 -16.46
N GLU A 9 5.13 11.37 -16.80
CA GLU A 9 4.22 12.44 -16.36
C GLU A 9 2.83 12.27 -16.98
N MET A 10 2.74 11.90 -18.25
CA MET A 10 1.48 11.58 -18.92
C MET A 10 0.79 10.36 -18.30
N HIS A 11 1.54 9.33 -17.90
CA HIS A 11 0.98 8.17 -17.20
C HIS A 11 0.43 8.54 -15.81
N ARG A 12 1.14 9.42 -15.07
CA ARG A 12 0.70 9.97 -13.78
C ARG A 12 -0.56 10.83 -13.94
N TRP A 13 -0.63 11.61 -15.02
CA TRP A 13 -1.77 12.46 -15.35
C TRP A 13 -3.00 11.62 -15.73
N MET A 14 -2.82 10.55 -16.50
CA MET A 14 -3.91 9.63 -16.86
C MET A 14 -4.44 8.83 -15.66
N GLU A 15 -3.60 8.56 -14.64
CA GLU A 15 -4.02 7.89 -13.41
C GLU A 15 -4.77 8.79 -12.42
N ALA A 16 -4.66 10.12 -12.57
CA ALA A 16 -5.38 11.09 -11.74
C ALA A 16 -6.89 11.14 -12.04
N PHE A 17 -7.33 10.57 -13.17
CA PHE A 17 -8.75 10.46 -13.49
C PHE A 17 -9.35 9.20 -12.83
N PRO A 18 -10.34 9.35 -11.94
CA PRO A 18 -11.08 8.22 -11.41
C PRO A 18 -11.82 7.55 -12.57
N GLN A 19 -11.43 6.31 -12.90
CA GLN A 19 -12.16 5.49 -13.86
C GLN A 19 -13.58 5.24 -13.31
N PRO A 20 -14.64 5.73 -13.98
CA PRO A 20 -15.99 5.52 -13.51
C PRO A 20 -16.35 4.05 -13.75
N GLY A 21 -16.74 3.34 -12.69
CA GLY A 21 -17.19 1.95 -12.78
C GLY A 21 -16.39 0.95 -11.94
N ARG A 22 -15.34 1.38 -11.25
CA ARG A 22 -14.67 0.53 -10.26
C ARG A 22 -14.98 1.08 -8.87
N GLY A 23 -16.22 0.81 -8.45
CA GLY A 23 -16.79 1.21 -7.17
C GLY A 23 -15.85 0.98 -6.00
N ASP A 24 -16.04 1.82 -5.00
CA ASP A 24 -15.35 1.91 -3.72
C ASP A 24 -15.48 0.61 -2.89
N SER A 25 -14.83 -0.45 -3.36
CA SER A 25 -14.97 -1.81 -2.85
C SER A 25 -13.63 -2.26 -2.29
N LEU A 26 -13.44 -1.95 -1.00
CA LEU A 26 -12.35 -2.38 -0.12
C LEU A 26 -10.96 -1.88 -0.57
N PRO A 27 -9.99 -1.63 0.34
CA PRO A 27 -8.62 -1.36 -0.07
C PRO A 27 -8.17 -2.59 -0.85
N ARG A 28 -8.14 -2.45 -2.18
CA ARG A 28 -8.01 -3.55 -3.10
C ARG A 28 -6.90 -4.42 -2.61
N LEU A 29 -7.30 -5.61 -2.19
CA LEU A 29 -6.42 -6.69 -1.86
C LEU A 29 -5.38 -6.68 -2.97
N CYS A 30 -4.15 -6.32 -2.60
CA CYS A 30 -3.01 -6.66 -3.42
C CYS A 30 -3.25 -8.13 -3.82
N PRO A 31 -3.16 -8.50 -5.10
CA PRO A 31 -3.26 -9.90 -5.52
C PRO A 31 -2.62 -10.81 -4.46
N PRO A 32 -3.21 -11.98 -4.15
CA PRO A 32 -2.75 -12.84 -3.05
C PRO A 32 -1.23 -13.09 -3.06
N ASP A 33 -0.59 -13.01 -4.24
CA ASP A 33 0.84 -13.16 -4.45
C ASP A 33 1.60 -11.86 -4.80
N CYS A 34 1.10 -10.69 -4.41
CA CYS A 34 1.84 -9.44 -4.56
C CYS A 34 3.20 -9.52 -3.84
N PRO A 35 4.30 -9.10 -4.48
CA PRO A 35 5.60 -9.05 -3.82
C PRO A 35 5.51 -8.23 -2.54
N GLN A 36 6.20 -8.69 -1.49
CA GLN A 36 6.28 -7.96 -0.23
C GLN A 36 7.69 -7.45 -0.02
N VAL A 37 7.77 -6.28 0.58
CA VAL A 37 9.03 -5.69 1.03
C VAL A 37 8.92 -5.31 2.50
N GLN A 38 10.06 -5.34 3.18
CA GLN A 38 10.22 -4.85 4.53
C GLN A 38 11.08 -3.58 4.49
N CYS A 39 10.66 -2.54 5.20
CA CYS A 39 11.50 -1.37 5.43
C CYS A 39 12.71 -1.74 6.28
N VAL A 40 13.91 -1.43 5.78
CA VAL A 40 15.19 -1.64 6.48
C VAL A 40 15.83 -0.32 6.90
N GLU A 41 15.44 0.78 6.27
CA GLU A 41 15.88 2.14 6.59
C GLU A 41 14.65 3.07 6.57
N PRO A 42 14.46 3.91 7.60
CA PRO A 42 13.27 4.76 7.70
C PRO A 42 13.21 5.76 6.54
N TYR A 43 12.00 6.05 6.08
CA TYR A 43 11.74 7.04 5.04
C TYR A 43 10.65 8.01 5.49
N VAL A 44 10.89 9.32 5.37
CA VAL A 44 9.89 10.36 5.64
C VAL A 44 9.37 10.89 4.31
N ALA A 45 8.06 10.78 4.09
CA ALA A 45 7.38 11.30 2.91
C ALA A 45 7.63 12.79 2.73
N ARG A 46 8.00 13.18 1.51
CA ARG A 46 8.30 14.55 1.08
C ARG A 46 7.17 15.14 0.24
N GLN A 47 6.35 14.30 -0.35
CA GLN A 47 5.21 14.68 -1.18
C GLN A 47 3.94 13.96 -0.71
N ALA A 48 2.76 14.50 -1.07
CA ALA A 48 1.48 13.99 -0.60
C ALA A 48 1.13 12.58 -1.12
N ASP A 49 1.77 12.14 -2.22
CA ASP A 49 1.62 10.81 -2.79
C ASP A 49 2.67 9.81 -2.29
N GLU A 50 3.60 10.25 -1.42
CA GLU A 50 4.61 9.40 -0.82
C GLU A 50 4.13 8.77 0.49
N LEU A 51 4.72 7.62 0.83
CA LEU A 51 4.43 6.83 2.02
C LEU A 51 5.65 6.85 2.94
N SER A 52 5.51 7.42 4.13
CA SER A 52 6.53 7.30 5.18
C SER A 52 6.62 5.85 5.66
N LEU A 53 7.84 5.37 5.88
CA LEU A 53 8.13 4.01 6.33
C LEU A 53 8.98 4.01 7.59
N GLU A 54 8.64 3.13 8.52
CA GLU A 54 9.43 2.82 9.70
C GLU A 54 10.09 1.44 9.58
N PRO A 55 11.25 1.20 10.24
CA PRO A 55 11.92 -0.09 10.19
C PRO A 55 10.99 -1.25 10.56
N ALA A 56 11.14 -2.35 9.84
CA ALA A 56 10.33 -3.56 9.92
C ALA A 56 8.88 -3.45 9.38
N GLU A 57 8.40 -2.27 8.97
CA GLU A 57 7.10 -2.18 8.32
C GLU A 57 7.04 -3.00 7.03
N ILE A 58 5.92 -3.71 6.85
CA ILE A 58 5.68 -4.58 5.70
C ILE A 58 4.78 -3.86 4.71
N VAL A 59 5.18 -3.88 3.44
CA VAL A 59 4.46 -3.23 2.35
C VAL A 59 4.26 -4.22 1.21
N ASN A 60 3.03 -4.33 0.72
CA ASN A 60 2.76 -5.01 -0.54
C ASN A 60 3.12 -4.08 -1.70
N VAL A 61 3.97 -4.53 -2.62
CA VAL A 61 4.38 -3.76 -3.79
C VAL A 61 3.33 -3.91 -4.89
N LEU A 62 2.81 -2.76 -5.33
CA LEU A 62 1.83 -2.65 -6.41
C LEU A 62 2.51 -2.36 -7.75
N ARG A 63 3.53 -1.50 -7.73
CA ARG A 63 4.26 -1.05 -8.93
C ARG A 63 5.70 -0.70 -8.58
N LYS A 64 6.60 -0.88 -9.55
CA LYS A 64 7.97 -0.37 -9.51
C LYS A 64 8.25 0.47 -10.76
N THR A 65 9.06 1.50 -10.63
CA THR A 65 9.56 2.31 -11.75
C THR A 65 11.03 1.98 -12.02
N SER A 66 11.51 2.26 -13.24
CA SER A 66 12.94 2.16 -13.59
C SER A 66 13.82 3.17 -12.83
N GLU A 67 13.22 4.20 -12.25
CA GLU A 67 13.90 5.27 -11.49
C GLU A 67 14.09 4.88 -10.01
N GLY A 68 13.79 3.64 -9.63
CA GLY A 68 14.01 3.15 -8.27
C GLY A 68 12.91 3.51 -7.27
N TRP A 69 11.69 3.80 -7.74
CA TRP A 69 10.54 4.03 -6.87
C TRP A 69 9.59 2.83 -6.85
N CYS A 70 9.04 2.56 -5.68
CA CYS A 70 8.01 1.55 -5.45
C CYS A 70 6.72 2.25 -5.02
N GLN A 71 5.59 1.85 -5.60
CA GLN A 71 4.28 2.16 -5.04
C GLN A 71 3.79 0.94 -4.29
N GLY A 72 3.28 1.12 -3.07
CA GLY A 72 2.82 0.00 -2.28
C GLY A 72 1.71 0.34 -1.30
N LEU A 73 1.19 -0.71 -0.66
CA LEU A 73 0.16 -0.65 0.37
C LEU A 73 0.76 -1.18 1.68
N ARG A 74 0.84 -0.34 2.71
CA ARG A 74 1.33 -0.75 4.03
C ARG A 74 0.36 -1.70 4.69
N LEU A 75 0.86 -2.82 5.22
CA LEU A 75 0.00 -3.85 5.81
C LEU A 75 -0.62 -3.43 7.14
N ALA A 76 0.04 -2.55 7.90
CA ALA A 76 -0.40 -2.14 9.23
C ALA A 76 -1.73 -1.38 9.21
N ASP A 77 -1.87 -0.42 8.30
CA ASP A 77 -2.98 0.52 8.24
C ASP A 77 -3.67 0.59 6.87
N GLY A 78 -3.07 0.01 5.83
CA GLY A 78 -3.59 0.08 4.47
C GLY A 78 -3.32 1.41 3.77
N HIS A 79 -2.42 2.25 4.27
CA HIS A 79 -2.03 3.47 3.53
C HIS A 79 -1.26 3.11 2.26
N LYS A 80 -1.55 3.84 1.18
CA LYS A 80 -0.95 3.67 -0.13
C LYS A 80 -0.11 4.88 -0.49
N GLY A 81 1.09 4.66 -1.00
CA GLY A 81 1.92 5.73 -1.53
C GLY A 81 3.23 5.23 -2.14
N TRP A 82 4.04 6.19 -2.56
CA TRP A 82 5.36 5.98 -3.16
C TRP A 82 6.48 6.02 -2.14
N PHE A 83 7.48 5.16 -2.31
CA PHE A 83 8.69 5.15 -1.49
C PHE A 83 9.90 4.67 -2.31
N PRO A 84 11.12 5.08 -1.95
CA PRO A 84 12.33 4.67 -2.65
C PRO A 84 12.65 3.19 -2.40
N ALA A 85 12.99 2.46 -3.46
CA ALA A 85 13.34 1.04 -3.40
C ALA A 85 14.59 0.77 -2.54
N GLY A 86 15.49 1.75 -2.38
CA GLY A 86 16.70 1.62 -1.58
C GLY A 86 16.45 1.46 -0.07
N HIS A 87 15.27 1.87 0.41
CA HIS A 87 14.93 1.84 1.85
C HIS A 87 14.27 0.52 2.28
N VAL A 88 14.09 -0.42 1.34
CA VAL A 88 13.36 -1.66 1.55
C VAL A 88 14.13 -2.88 1.05
N ARG A 89 13.79 -4.05 1.58
CA ARG A 89 14.27 -5.35 1.11
C ARG A 89 13.12 -6.26 0.76
N GLU A 90 13.26 -7.03 -0.30
CA GLU A 90 12.26 -8.01 -0.71
C GLU A 90 12.16 -9.15 0.30
N ILE A 91 10.92 -9.53 0.61
CA ILE A 91 10.60 -10.72 1.40
C ILE A 91 10.37 -11.84 0.39
N THR A 92 11.42 -12.63 0.12
CA THR A 92 11.36 -13.74 -0.84
C THR A 92 10.80 -15.02 -0.24
N ASN A 93 10.85 -15.17 1.08
CA ASN A 93 10.36 -16.36 1.77
C ASN A 93 8.81 -16.41 1.78
N GLU A 94 8.25 -17.36 1.05
CA GLU A 94 6.80 -17.56 0.92
C GLU A 94 6.09 -17.76 2.28
N HIS A 95 6.71 -18.49 3.21
CA HIS A 95 6.13 -18.74 4.54
C HIS A 95 5.98 -17.42 5.32
N VAL A 96 6.98 -16.54 5.22
CA VAL A 96 6.93 -15.21 5.85
C VAL A 96 5.83 -14.37 5.19
N ARG A 97 5.75 -14.38 3.86
CA ARG A 97 4.72 -13.64 3.12
C ARG A 97 3.31 -14.07 3.52
N ARG A 98 3.07 -15.38 3.56
CA ARG A 98 1.79 -15.98 3.97
C ARG A 98 1.43 -15.62 5.41
N ARG A 99 2.42 -15.66 6.32
CA ARG A 99 2.23 -15.25 7.72
C ARG A 99 1.82 -13.78 7.84
N ASN A 100 2.48 -12.87 7.15
CA ASN A 100 2.15 -11.44 7.16
C ASN A 100 0.70 -11.19 6.73
N LEU A 101 0.25 -11.88 5.66
CA LEU A 101 -1.12 -11.76 5.18
C LEU A 101 -2.14 -12.31 6.18
N HIS A 102 -1.83 -13.44 6.82
CA HIS A 102 -2.68 -14.06 7.83
C HIS A 102 -2.85 -13.19 9.07
N GLU A 103 -1.75 -12.59 9.55
CA GLU A 103 -1.77 -11.67 10.69
C GLU A 103 -2.61 -10.43 10.37
N ARG A 104 -2.41 -9.82 9.20
CA ARG A 104 -3.25 -8.70 8.75
C ARG A 104 -4.73 -9.09 8.71
N HIS A 105 -5.07 -10.25 8.14
CA HIS A 105 -6.45 -10.70 8.05
C HIS A 105 -7.09 -10.88 9.43
N ARG A 106 -6.37 -11.48 10.39
CA ARG A 106 -6.82 -11.61 11.79
C ARG A 106 -7.12 -10.25 12.41
N LEU A 107 -6.21 -9.28 12.26
CA LEU A 107 -6.38 -7.93 12.79
C LEU A 107 -7.59 -7.22 12.18
N LEU A 108 -7.78 -7.32 10.86
CA LEU A 108 -8.93 -6.70 10.18
C LEU A 108 -10.26 -7.31 10.63
N GLN A 109 -10.31 -8.63 10.82
CA GLN A 109 -11.51 -9.30 11.35
C GLN A 109 -11.82 -8.85 12.78
N ALA A 110 -10.81 -8.77 13.65
CA ALA A 110 -10.98 -8.30 15.02
C ALA A 110 -11.45 -6.82 15.05
N ALA A 111 -10.84 -5.95 14.24
CA ALA A 111 -11.24 -4.55 14.13
C ALA A 111 -12.71 -4.42 13.68
N ARG A 112 -13.15 -5.22 12.69
CA ARG A 112 -14.53 -5.24 12.23
C ARG A 112 -15.51 -5.68 13.33
N GLN A 113 -15.15 -6.70 14.11
CA GLN A 113 -15.98 -7.17 15.21
C GLN A 113 -16.17 -6.07 16.28
N LEU A 114 -15.10 -5.36 16.63
CA LEU A 114 -15.15 -4.24 17.59
C LEU A 114 -15.98 -3.05 17.08
N GLN A 115 -15.95 -2.78 15.78
CA GLN A 115 -16.80 -1.74 15.17
C GLN A 115 -18.29 -2.10 15.24
N LEU A 116 -18.63 -3.36 14.93
CA LEU A 116 -20.01 -3.86 14.99
C LEU A 116 -20.55 -3.89 16.44
N SER A 117 -19.72 -4.29 17.40
CA SER A 117 -20.13 -4.31 18.81
C SER A 117 -20.36 -2.91 19.37
N ARG A 118 -19.56 -1.90 18.98
CA ARG A 118 -19.78 -0.50 19.38
C ARG A 118 -21.04 0.11 18.75
N ALA A 119 -21.39 -0.29 17.54
CA ALA A 119 -22.62 0.15 16.88
C ALA A 119 -23.90 -0.48 17.48
N GLY A 120 -23.78 -1.64 18.13
CA GLY A 120 -24.91 -2.36 18.75
C GLY A 120 -25.30 -1.91 20.16
N VAL A 121 -24.57 -0.97 20.78
CA VAL A 121 -24.84 -0.49 22.16
C VAL A 121 -25.62 0.84 22.18
N ALA A 122 -26.05 1.36 21.02
CA ALA A 122 -26.97 2.49 20.95
C ALA A 122 -28.42 1.98 21.03
N ILE A 123 -28.93 1.78 22.25
CA ILE A 123 -30.38 1.74 22.57
C ILE A 123 -30.63 2.74 23.70
#